data_AF-A0A3S3LQL8-F1
#
_entry.id   AF-A0A3S3LQL8-F1
#
_cell.length_a   1.000
_cell.length_b   1.000
_cell.length_c   1.000
_cell.angle_alpha   90.00
_cell.angle_beta   90.00
_cell.angle_gamma   90.00
#
_symmetry.space_group_name_H-M   'P 1'
#
loop_
_entity.id
_entity.type
_entity.pdbx_description
1 polymer ?
#
loop_
_entity_poly.entity_id
_entity_poly.type
_entity_poly.pdbx_seq_one_letter_code
_entity_poly.pdbx_strand_id
1 'polypeptide(L)'
;MAYQENARRNLAFADDFISASLVDNVRDFAVEDGVVVNLSPKPMVTSGSAVPGIVPAWKSTALKGAKIVSAERAAVLKMNKTTNLGGVALRGWDWLGNRIKSFPRDTPLYISAQDTVGTVTTNPLAFTNENPAVAANQEFELKLNLWWSPGETDCFIHNEHPFLEVHTQIHGLGRMQKFHEREQSALYEDIMMPVGYTHDPFCRVAGKNRWEYPWHRYYADTDSIWLAIELHPIS
;
A
#
# COMPACT_ATOMS: atom_id res chain seq x y z
N MET A 1 -15.68 21.74 10.97
CA MET A 1 -16.27 21.35 9.67
C MET A 1 -17.34 20.32 9.94
N ALA A 2 -18.45 20.31 9.21
CA ALA A 2 -19.51 19.32 9.39
C ALA A 2 -18.98 17.92 9.07
N TYR A 3 -19.32 16.92 9.89
CA TYR A 3 -19.00 15.53 9.66
C TYR A 3 -19.76 15.06 8.40
N GLN A 4 -19.04 14.82 7.31
CA GLN A 4 -19.62 14.32 6.06
C GLN A 4 -19.30 12.83 5.93
N GLU A 5 -20.36 12.01 5.87
CA GLU A 5 -20.25 10.59 5.57
C GLU A 5 -19.89 10.38 4.10
N ASN A 6 -19.06 9.38 3.82
CA ASN A 6 -18.60 9.02 2.48
C ASN A 6 -18.00 10.22 1.71
N ALA A 7 -17.28 11.10 2.40
CA ALA A 7 -16.56 12.18 1.75
C ALA A 7 -15.52 11.56 0.81
N ARG A 8 -15.67 11.81 -0.50
CA ARG A 8 -14.93 11.12 -1.55
C ARG A 8 -14.14 12.10 -2.41
N ARG A 9 -12.91 11.71 -2.76
CA ARG A 9 -12.12 12.37 -3.79
C ARG A 9 -11.30 11.37 -4.59
N ASN A 10 -10.88 11.75 -5.79
CA ASN A 10 -9.90 10.98 -6.54
C ASN A 10 -8.52 11.09 -5.86
N LEU A 11 -7.75 10.02 -5.95
CA LEU A 11 -6.34 10.02 -5.58
C LEU A 11 -5.51 10.65 -6.70
N ALA A 12 -4.35 11.24 -6.37
CA ALA A 12 -3.52 11.99 -7.31
C ALA A 12 -3.01 11.16 -8.51
N PHE A 13 -2.98 9.85 -8.38
CA PHE A 13 -2.58 8.90 -9.41
C PHE A 13 -3.76 8.24 -10.15
N ALA A 14 -5.00 8.69 -9.92
CA ALA A 14 -6.16 8.21 -10.65
C ALA A 14 -6.13 8.72 -12.10
N ASP A 15 -6.37 7.82 -13.06
CA ASP A 15 -6.39 8.14 -14.48
C ASP A 15 -7.30 7.15 -15.26
N ASP A 16 -7.21 7.19 -16.59
CA ASP A 16 -7.94 6.31 -17.49
C ASP A 16 -7.60 4.81 -17.33
N PHE A 17 -6.44 4.47 -16.78
CA PHE A 17 -5.98 3.10 -16.55
C PHE A 17 -6.42 2.58 -15.19
N ILE A 18 -6.48 3.44 -14.17
CA ILE A 18 -6.87 3.07 -12.82
C ILE A 18 -7.85 4.05 -12.20
N SER A 19 -9.03 3.53 -11.85
CA SER A 19 -9.95 4.20 -10.94
C SER A 19 -9.39 4.11 -9.53
N ALA A 20 -9.11 5.26 -8.90
CA ALA A 20 -8.60 5.30 -7.53
C ALA A 20 -9.25 6.44 -6.75
N SER A 21 -9.98 6.11 -5.67
CA SER A 21 -10.62 7.11 -4.83
C SER A 21 -10.38 6.87 -3.35
N LEU A 22 -10.18 7.96 -2.63
CA LEU A 22 -10.19 8.02 -1.17
C LEU A 22 -11.62 8.26 -0.69
N VAL A 23 -12.04 7.55 0.35
CA VAL A 23 -13.33 7.72 1.01
C VAL A 23 -13.10 7.83 2.52
N ASP A 24 -13.50 8.96 3.10
CA ASP A 24 -13.47 9.21 4.54
C ASP A 24 -14.86 9.00 5.17
N ASN A 25 -14.90 8.64 6.45
CA ASN A 25 -16.12 8.42 7.24
C ASN A 25 -17.07 7.44 6.54
N VAL A 26 -16.55 6.28 6.16
CA VAL A 26 -17.23 5.33 5.28
C VAL A 26 -18.43 4.71 5.99
N ARG A 27 -19.59 4.75 5.33
CA ARG A 27 -20.87 4.18 5.79
C ARG A 27 -21.64 3.62 4.61
N ASP A 28 -21.91 2.32 4.64
CA ASP A 28 -22.66 1.58 3.60
C ASP A 28 -22.25 1.93 2.16
N PHE A 29 -20.95 2.14 1.94
CA PHE A 29 -20.42 2.57 0.64
C PHE A 29 -20.39 1.39 -0.33
N ALA A 30 -21.16 1.49 -1.41
CA ALA A 30 -21.25 0.46 -2.43
C ALA A 30 -19.94 0.34 -3.22
N VAL A 31 -19.49 -0.89 -3.42
CA VAL A 31 -18.31 -1.25 -4.22
C VAL A 31 -18.74 -2.28 -5.25
N GLU A 32 -18.88 -1.83 -6.49
CA GLU A 32 -19.25 -2.71 -7.62
C GLU A 32 -18.17 -3.76 -7.87
N ASP A 33 -16.90 -3.34 -7.90
CA ASP A 33 -15.75 -4.20 -8.16
C ASP A 33 -14.46 -3.42 -7.87
N GLY A 34 -13.51 -4.03 -7.16
CA GLY A 34 -12.19 -3.45 -6.92
C GLY A 34 -11.51 -3.91 -5.64
N VAL A 35 -10.26 -3.49 -5.48
CA VAL A 35 -9.49 -3.64 -4.24
C VAL A 35 -9.86 -2.51 -3.28
N VAL A 36 -10.28 -2.87 -2.09
CA VAL A 36 -10.53 -1.94 -0.98
C VAL A 36 -9.42 -2.06 0.04
N VAL A 37 -8.85 -0.93 0.43
CA VAL A 37 -7.70 -0.85 1.33
C VAL A 37 -8.11 -0.08 2.57
N ASN A 38 -8.00 -0.70 3.74
CA ASN A 38 -8.23 -0.05 5.01
C ASN A 38 -7.03 0.82 5.36
N LEU A 39 -7.24 2.13 5.48
CA LEU A 39 -6.19 3.12 5.73
C LEU A 39 -6.23 3.62 7.18
N SER A 40 -6.68 2.78 8.11
CA SER A 40 -6.91 3.14 9.50
C SER A 40 -6.40 2.07 10.48
N PRO A 41 -6.12 2.46 11.74
CA PRO A 41 -5.72 1.53 12.80
C PRO A 41 -6.89 0.69 13.34
N LYS A 42 -8.11 0.89 12.84
CA LYS A 42 -9.30 0.13 13.22
C LYS A 42 -9.73 -0.80 12.10
N PRO A 43 -10.42 -1.91 12.39
CA PRO A 43 -10.95 -2.77 11.35
C PRO A 43 -11.96 -2.05 10.45
N MET A 44 -11.90 -2.35 9.16
CA MET A 44 -12.94 -2.02 8.18
C MET A 44 -13.93 -3.19 8.10
N VAL A 45 -15.23 -2.89 8.12
CA VAL A 45 -16.29 -3.89 8.02
C VAL A 45 -16.86 -3.88 6.61
N THR A 46 -16.94 -5.06 5.99
CA THR A 46 -17.52 -5.25 4.67
C THR A 46 -18.74 -6.17 4.74
N SER A 47 -19.60 -6.13 3.74
CA SER A 47 -20.74 -7.04 3.66
C SER A 47 -21.20 -7.19 2.20
N GLY A 48 -21.41 -8.44 1.78
CA GLY A 48 -22.20 -8.79 0.58
C GLY A 48 -23.43 -9.63 0.93
N SER A 49 -23.68 -9.90 2.21
CA SER A 49 -24.76 -10.74 2.72
C SER A 49 -25.05 -10.44 4.19
N ALA A 50 -25.90 -11.24 4.84
CA ALA A 50 -26.20 -11.12 6.27
C ALA A 50 -24.98 -11.32 7.18
N VAL A 51 -23.90 -11.98 6.72
CA VAL A 51 -22.68 -12.18 7.51
C VAL A 51 -21.62 -11.16 7.08
N PRO A 52 -21.21 -10.23 7.97
CA PRO A 52 -20.20 -9.25 7.65
C PRO A 52 -18.79 -9.86 7.61
N GLY A 53 -17.94 -9.32 6.75
CA GLY A 53 -16.50 -9.56 6.72
C GLY A 53 -15.74 -8.50 7.52
N ILE A 54 -14.59 -8.88 8.07
CA ILE A 54 -13.69 -7.98 8.80
C ILE A 54 -12.36 -7.90 8.06
N VAL A 55 -11.99 -6.69 7.63
CA VAL A 55 -10.68 -6.39 7.09
C VAL A 55 -9.88 -5.72 8.21
N PRO A 56 -8.77 -6.33 8.70
CA PRO A 56 -7.98 -5.76 9.78
C PRO A 56 -7.41 -4.38 9.45
N ALA A 57 -6.88 -3.71 10.47
CA ALA A 57 -6.13 -2.47 10.30
C ALA A 57 -5.05 -2.61 9.22
N TRP A 58 -4.93 -1.61 8.34
CA TRP A 58 -3.91 -1.57 7.27
C TRP A 58 -3.98 -2.69 6.23
N LYS A 59 -5.01 -3.54 6.27
CA LYS A 59 -5.20 -4.64 5.32
C LYS A 59 -6.17 -4.28 4.21
N SER A 60 -6.21 -5.12 3.20
CA SER A 60 -7.08 -4.98 2.05
C SER A 60 -7.86 -6.26 1.77
N THR A 61 -8.84 -6.13 0.88
CA THR A 61 -9.48 -7.26 0.23
C THR A 61 -9.99 -6.83 -1.14
N ALA A 62 -10.39 -7.79 -1.98
CA ALA A 62 -11.14 -7.51 -3.21
C ALA A 62 -12.64 -7.67 -2.96
N LEU A 63 -13.43 -6.67 -3.35
CA LEU A 63 -14.88 -6.71 -3.29
C LEU A 63 -15.48 -6.73 -4.70
N LYS A 64 -16.59 -7.44 -4.85
CA LYS A 64 -17.40 -7.46 -6.08
C LYS A 64 -18.88 -7.53 -5.72
N GLY A 65 -19.64 -6.50 -6.10
CA GLY A 65 -21.06 -6.37 -5.80
C GLY A 65 -21.36 -6.31 -4.29
N ALA A 66 -20.48 -5.69 -3.51
CA ALA A 66 -20.56 -5.65 -2.05
C ALA A 66 -20.49 -4.21 -1.54
N LYS A 67 -20.42 -4.02 -0.22
CA LYS A 67 -20.25 -2.70 0.40
C LYS A 67 -19.21 -2.69 1.51
N ILE A 68 -18.62 -1.52 1.73
CA ILE A 68 -17.94 -1.17 2.98
C ILE A 68 -19.02 -0.66 3.93
N VAL A 69 -19.37 -1.46 4.94
CA VAL A 69 -20.37 -1.10 5.95
C VAL A 69 -19.85 0.04 6.80
N SER A 70 -18.60 -0.06 7.26
CA SER A 70 -17.95 0.98 8.05
C SER A 70 -16.43 0.96 7.93
N ALA A 71 -15.83 2.13 7.84
CA ALA A 71 -14.39 2.38 7.99
C ALA A 71 -14.16 3.84 8.37
N GLU A 72 -13.02 4.16 8.98
CA GLU A 72 -12.62 5.57 9.17
C GLU A 72 -12.17 6.18 7.85
N ARG A 73 -11.32 5.46 7.12
CA ARG A 73 -10.79 5.85 5.81
C ARG A 73 -10.48 4.61 4.99
N ALA A 74 -10.88 4.61 3.73
CA ALA A 74 -10.55 3.56 2.78
C ALA A 74 -10.10 4.14 1.44
N ALA A 75 -9.19 3.42 0.76
CA ALA A 75 -8.97 3.61 -0.67
C ALA A 75 -9.69 2.50 -1.44
N VAL A 76 -10.31 2.86 -2.55
CA VAL A 76 -10.97 1.93 -3.48
C VAL A 76 -10.30 2.06 -4.84
N LEU A 77 -9.69 0.98 -5.31
CA LEU A 77 -8.88 0.94 -6.52
C LEU A 77 -9.36 -0.15 -7.47
N LYS A 78 -9.41 0.15 -8.77
CA LYS A 78 -9.70 -0.83 -9.82
C LYS A 78 -8.97 -0.48 -11.11
N MET A 79 -8.28 -1.47 -11.68
CA MET A 79 -7.75 -1.37 -13.03
C MET A 79 -8.89 -1.31 -14.04
N ASN A 80 -8.92 -0.23 -14.82
CA ASN A 80 -9.83 -0.04 -15.95
C ASN A 80 -9.21 -0.59 -17.25
N LYS A 81 -7.89 -0.49 -17.42
CA LYS A 81 -7.14 -0.92 -18.60
C LYS A 81 -5.84 -1.60 -18.20
N THR A 82 -5.52 -2.72 -18.82
CA THR A 82 -4.29 -3.50 -18.57
C THR A 82 -3.44 -3.71 -19.83
N THR A 83 -3.94 -3.32 -21.00
CA THR A 83 -3.15 -3.31 -22.23
C THR A 83 -2.21 -2.11 -22.24
N ASN A 84 -0.93 -2.31 -22.56
CA ASN A 84 0.11 -1.27 -22.60
C ASN A 84 0.39 -0.61 -21.24
N LEU A 85 0.37 -1.40 -20.15
CA LEU A 85 0.65 -0.88 -18.80
C LEU A 85 2.00 -0.18 -18.72
N GLY A 86 3.04 -0.73 -19.36
CA GLY A 86 4.38 -0.13 -19.39
C GLY A 86 4.49 1.26 -20.01
N GLY A 87 3.42 1.78 -20.61
CA GLY A 87 3.31 3.20 -20.97
C GLY A 87 3.22 4.16 -19.77
N VAL A 88 3.36 3.72 -18.52
CA VAL A 88 3.32 4.58 -17.31
C VAL A 88 4.29 5.77 -17.41
N ALA A 89 5.48 5.57 -17.99
CA ALA A 89 6.47 6.63 -18.21
C ALA A 89 5.94 7.77 -19.09
N LEU A 90 5.02 7.48 -20.00
CA LEU A 90 4.37 8.45 -20.87
C LEU A 90 3.17 9.14 -20.19
N ARG A 91 2.76 8.67 -19.01
CA ARG A 91 1.62 9.16 -18.22
C ARG A 91 2.04 9.89 -16.95
N GLY A 92 3.28 10.39 -16.91
CA GLY A 92 3.79 11.20 -15.81
C GLY A 92 4.27 10.41 -14.59
N TRP A 93 4.35 9.08 -14.69
CA TRP A 93 5.06 8.29 -13.68
C TRP A 93 6.55 8.46 -13.87
N ASP A 94 7.27 8.57 -12.76
CA ASP A 94 8.71 8.77 -12.78
C ASP A 94 9.42 7.44 -12.66
N TRP A 95 10.50 7.28 -13.40
CA TRP A 95 11.37 6.13 -13.23
C TRP A 95 12.24 6.33 -11.98
N LEU A 96 12.30 5.33 -11.10
CA LEU A 96 12.97 5.49 -9.80
C LEU A 96 14.46 5.83 -9.94
N GLY A 97 15.10 5.39 -11.02
CA GLY A 97 16.48 5.75 -11.35
C GLY A 97 16.71 7.26 -11.46
N ASN A 98 15.70 8.07 -11.78
CA ASN A 98 15.84 9.52 -11.81
C ASN A 98 15.97 10.14 -10.40
N ARG A 99 15.50 9.44 -9.36
CA ARG A 99 15.47 9.92 -7.98
C ARG A 99 16.67 9.47 -7.16
N ILE A 100 17.20 8.29 -7.46
CA ILE A 100 18.25 7.64 -6.66
C ILE A 100 19.45 7.34 -7.56
N LYS A 101 20.56 8.04 -7.33
CA LYS A 101 21.79 7.91 -8.14
C LYS A 101 22.38 6.50 -8.13
N SER A 102 22.25 5.79 -7.00
CA SER A 102 22.75 4.42 -6.82
C SER A 102 21.79 3.32 -7.29
N PHE A 103 20.63 3.69 -7.84
CA PHE A 103 19.63 2.74 -8.32
C PHE A 103 20.11 2.06 -9.61
N PRO A 104 19.90 0.73 -9.79
CA PRO A 104 20.29 0.02 -11.00
C PRO A 104 19.61 0.64 -12.22
N ARG A 105 20.41 0.93 -13.25
CA ARG A 105 19.95 1.69 -14.42
C ARG A 105 19.16 0.84 -15.41
N ASP A 106 19.17 -0.46 -15.22
CA ASP A 106 18.49 -1.49 -15.98
C ASP A 106 17.19 -1.97 -15.32
N THR A 107 16.88 -1.54 -14.10
CA THR A 107 15.63 -1.92 -13.40
C THR A 107 14.45 -1.02 -13.82
N PRO A 108 13.41 -1.56 -14.50
CA PRO A 108 12.24 -0.80 -14.96
C PRO A 108 11.19 -0.59 -13.85
N LEU A 109 11.57 0.13 -12.79
CA LEU A 109 10.68 0.45 -11.66
C LEU A 109 10.17 1.90 -11.72
N TYR A 110 8.86 2.06 -11.78
CA TYR A 110 8.21 3.36 -11.94
C TYR A 110 7.28 3.66 -10.77
N ILE A 111 7.22 4.94 -10.37
CA ILE A 111 6.38 5.42 -9.28
C ILE A 111 5.43 6.50 -9.79
N SER A 112 4.17 6.44 -9.36
CA SER A 112 3.15 7.45 -9.67
C SER A 112 3.41 8.78 -8.95
N ALA A 113 2.53 9.76 -9.18
CA ALA A 113 2.39 10.88 -8.26
C ALA A 113 2.07 10.36 -6.84
N GLN A 114 2.63 11.00 -5.82
CA GLN A 114 2.33 10.72 -4.42
C GLN A 114 1.20 11.63 -3.93
N ASP A 115 0.28 11.07 -3.16
CA ASP A 115 -0.87 11.77 -2.58
C ASP A 115 -0.77 11.77 -1.06
N THR A 116 -0.87 12.95 -0.44
CA THR A 116 -1.00 13.07 1.02
C THR A 116 -2.47 13.01 1.39
N VAL A 117 -2.86 11.95 2.09
CA VAL A 117 -4.27 11.62 2.35
C VAL A 117 -4.72 11.97 3.78
N GLY A 118 -3.97 12.84 4.45
CA GLY A 118 -4.27 13.36 5.79
C GLY A 118 -3.40 12.74 6.88
N THR A 119 -3.74 12.98 8.15
CA THR A 119 -3.02 12.42 9.29
C THR A 119 -3.73 11.21 9.87
N VAL A 120 -2.99 10.39 10.62
CA VAL A 120 -3.49 9.26 11.40
C VAL A 120 -2.72 9.14 12.71
N THR A 121 -3.42 8.80 13.79
CA THR A 121 -2.78 8.43 15.06
C THR A 121 -2.84 6.92 15.22
N THR A 122 -1.70 6.28 15.39
CA THR A 122 -1.60 4.83 15.63
C THR A 122 -0.44 4.50 16.56
N ASN A 123 -0.49 3.34 17.19
CA ASN A 123 0.63 2.79 17.94
C ASN A 123 1.60 2.10 16.96
N PRO A 124 2.86 2.58 16.80
CA PRO A 124 3.83 1.96 15.90
C PRO A 124 4.06 0.48 16.21
N LEU A 125 4.07 0.09 17.50
CA LEU A 125 4.22 -1.31 17.92
C LEU A 125 3.02 -2.18 17.54
N ALA A 126 1.83 -1.59 17.45
CA ALA A 126 0.65 -2.29 16.96
C ALA A 126 0.66 -2.39 15.43
N PHE A 127 1.16 -1.36 14.74
CA PHE A 127 1.36 -1.42 13.29
C PHE A 127 2.32 -2.57 12.96
N THR A 128 3.51 -2.61 13.57
CA THR A 128 4.57 -3.60 13.31
C THR A 128 4.30 -5.01 13.85
N ASN A 129 3.10 -5.30 14.34
CA ASN A 129 2.73 -6.58 14.97
C ASN A 129 3.65 -7.00 16.15
N GLU A 130 4.25 -6.03 16.84
CA GLU A 130 5.09 -6.27 18.02
C GLU A 130 4.21 -6.35 19.29
N ASN A 131 4.39 -5.47 20.27
CA ASN A 131 3.62 -5.48 21.51
C ASN A 131 2.59 -4.35 21.55
N PRO A 132 1.33 -4.59 21.11
CA PRO A 132 0.31 -3.55 21.05
C PRO A 132 -0.19 -3.10 22.44
N ALA A 133 0.13 -3.83 23.52
CA ALA A 133 -0.32 -3.49 24.88
C ALA A 133 0.42 -2.29 25.47
N VAL A 134 1.59 -1.93 24.93
CA VAL A 134 2.31 -0.71 25.32
C VAL A 134 1.68 0.47 24.61
N ALA A 135 1.01 1.35 25.36
CA ALA A 135 0.42 2.56 24.80
C ALA A 135 1.52 3.52 24.29
N ALA A 136 1.68 3.59 22.96
CA ALA A 136 2.68 4.42 22.29
C ALA A 136 2.08 5.13 21.07
N ASN A 137 0.92 5.77 21.23
CA ASN A 137 0.26 6.47 20.13
C ASN A 137 1.18 7.58 19.57
N GLN A 138 1.30 7.59 18.25
CA GLN A 138 2.08 8.56 17.50
C GLN A 138 1.28 9.04 16.28
N GLU A 139 1.46 10.31 15.92
CA GLU A 139 0.83 10.90 14.74
C GLU A 139 1.74 10.78 13.51
N PHE A 140 1.10 10.44 12.39
CA PHE A 140 1.74 10.26 11.09
C PHE A 140 0.98 11.00 10.01
N GLU A 141 1.70 11.58 9.07
CA GLU A 141 1.18 11.96 7.77
C GLU A 141 1.10 10.71 6.89
N LEU A 142 -0.08 10.42 6.37
CA LEU A 142 -0.32 9.24 5.54
C LEU A 142 -0.16 9.61 4.07
N LYS A 143 0.70 8.87 3.37
CA LYS A 143 0.96 9.08 1.94
C LYS A 143 0.73 7.79 1.15
N LEU A 144 0.22 7.96 -0.06
CA LEU A 144 -0.06 6.89 -0.99
C LEU A 144 0.60 7.16 -2.34
N ASN A 145 1.18 6.13 -2.93
CA ASN A 145 1.59 6.11 -4.34
C ASN A 145 1.48 4.70 -4.88
N LEU A 146 1.34 4.60 -6.19
CA LEU A 146 1.43 3.34 -6.90
C LEU A 146 2.83 3.15 -7.45
N TRP A 147 3.18 1.88 -7.60
CA TRP A 147 4.36 1.42 -8.27
C TRP A 147 3.99 0.50 -9.42
N TRP A 148 4.82 0.49 -10.46
CA TRP A 148 4.67 -0.39 -11.59
C TRP A 148 6.03 -0.95 -11.99
N SER A 149 6.01 -2.22 -12.36
CA SER A 149 7.15 -2.93 -12.91
C SER A 149 6.65 -4.02 -13.86
N PRO A 150 7.34 -4.30 -14.99
CA PRO A 150 7.01 -5.43 -15.83
C PRO A 150 7.30 -6.75 -15.12
N GLY A 151 6.74 -7.84 -15.64
CA GLY A 151 7.02 -9.18 -15.13
C GLY A 151 8.51 -9.55 -15.12
N GLU A 152 8.86 -10.46 -14.22
CA GLU A 152 10.23 -10.94 -13.97
C GLU A 152 11.21 -9.83 -13.57
N THR A 153 10.74 -8.83 -12.81
CA THR A 153 11.58 -7.70 -12.39
C THR A 153 11.96 -7.75 -10.91
N ASP A 154 13.27 -7.74 -10.64
CA ASP A 154 13.85 -7.42 -9.34
C ASP A 154 13.75 -5.92 -9.07
N CYS A 155 12.87 -5.51 -8.14
CA CYS A 155 12.65 -4.11 -7.79
C CYS A 155 13.61 -3.61 -6.70
N PHE A 156 14.86 -4.11 -6.72
CA PHE A 156 16.01 -3.64 -5.96
C PHE A 156 15.98 -3.92 -4.46
N ILE A 157 16.99 -4.64 -3.96
CA ILE A 157 17.14 -4.95 -2.53
C ILE A 157 17.63 -3.72 -1.75
N HIS A 158 16.85 -3.31 -0.75
CA HIS A 158 17.09 -2.14 0.10
C HIS A 158 16.60 -2.38 1.54
N ASN A 159 16.96 -1.50 2.48
CA ASN A 159 16.56 -1.59 3.89
C ASN A 159 16.47 -0.23 4.61
N GLU A 160 16.52 0.88 3.87
CA GLU A 160 16.52 2.23 4.45
C GLU A 160 15.18 2.92 4.18
N HIS A 161 14.41 3.22 5.24
CA HIS A 161 13.14 3.95 5.14
C HIS A 161 13.01 4.96 6.29
N PRO A 162 12.60 6.21 6.01
CA PRO A 162 12.29 7.20 7.04
C PRO A 162 10.84 7.09 7.58
N PHE A 163 10.05 6.13 7.09
CA PHE A 163 8.62 5.95 7.39
C PHE A 163 8.29 4.47 7.63
N LEU A 164 7.10 4.20 8.19
CA LEU A 164 6.53 2.85 8.19
C LEU A 164 5.83 2.58 6.85
N GLU A 165 5.88 1.34 6.37
CA GLU A 165 5.35 0.99 5.05
C GLU A 165 4.75 -0.41 5.02
N VAL A 166 3.64 -0.53 4.29
CA VAL A 166 3.12 -1.79 3.75
C VAL A 166 2.66 -1.57 2.31
N HIS A 167 2.63 -2.67 1.55
CA HIS A 167 2.20 -2.69 0.16
C HIS A 167 0.93 -3.51 -0.03
N THR A 168 0.02 -3.04 -0.89
CA THR A 168 -1.15 -3.79 -1.35
C THR A 168 -1.03 -4.11 -2.83
N GLN A 169 -1.22 -5.36 -3.23
CA GLN A 169 -1.28 -5.72 -4.64
C GLN A 169 -2.58 -5.22 -5.29
N ILE A 170 -2.47 -4.45 -6.38
CA ILE A 170 -3.62 -3.93 -7.13
C ILE A 170 -3.83 -4.67 -8.45
N HIS A 171 -2.74 -5.07 -9.12
CA HIS A 171 -2.79 -5.80 -10.39
C HIS A 171 -1.60 -6.74 -10.54
N GLY A 172 -1.79 -7.89 -11.18
CA GLY A 172 -0.72 -8.86 -11.42
C GLY A 172 -0.41 -9.71 -10.19
N LEU A 173 0.75 -10.34 -10.23
CA LEU A 173 1.32 -11.14 -9.16
C LEU A 173 2.74 -10.69 -8.90
N GLY A 174 3.09 -10.53 -7.62
CA GLY A 174 4.48 -10.33 -7.22
C GLY A 174 4.73 -10.89 -5.84
N ARG A 175 5.86 -10.49 -5.24
CA ARG A 175 6.31 -10.99 -3.96
C ARG A 175 6.98 -9.91 -3.14
N MET A 176 6.78 -9.96 -1.83
CA MET A 176 7.60 -9.23 -0.87
C MET A 176 8.59 -10.19 -0.24
N GLN A 177 9.88 -9.94 -0.45
CA GLN A 177 10.97 -10.84 -0.10
C GLN A 177 11.88 -10.21 0.95
N LYS A 178 12.38 -11.01 1.90
CA LYS A 178 13.36 -10.59 2.91
C LYS A 178 14.65 -11.41 2.82
N PHE A 179 15.77 -10.74 3.09
CA PHE A 179 17.12 -11.28 2.90
C PHE A 179 17.99 -10.99 4.12
N HIS A 180 18.90 -11.91 4.44
CA HIS A 180 19.88 -11.69 5.52
C HIS A 180 20.90 -10.60 5.14
N GLU A 181 21.25 -10.55 3.86
CA GLU A 181 22.22 -9.63 3.28
C GLU A 181 21.67 -9.06 1.96
N ARG A 182 22.35 -8.07 1.39
CA ARG A 182 21.91 -7.41 0.15
C ARG A 182 22.24 -8.23 -1.11
N GLU A 183 21.79 -9.47 -1.17
CA GLU A 183 22.04 -10.38 -2.29
C GLU A 183 20.96 -11.46 -2.43
N GLN A 184 20.80 -11.97 -3.65
CA GLN A 184 19.75 -12.93 -4.00
C GLN A 184 19.83 -14.25 -3.22
N SER A 185 21.05 -14.74 -2.98
CA SER A 185 21.32 -16.00 -2.27
C SER A 185 20.92 -15.95 -0.80
N ALA A 186 20.75 -14.76 -0.22
CA ALA A 186 20.43 -14.56 1.18
C ALA A 186 18.93 -14.52 1.49
N LEU A 187 18.06 -14.88 0.53
CA LEU A 187 16.60 -14.93 0.71
C LEU A 187 16.22 -15.90 1.84
N TYR A 188 15.45 -15.42 2.82
CA TYR A 188 14.95 -16.25 3.92
C TYR A 188 13.43 -16.22 4.10
N GLU A 189 12.74 -15.27 3.46
CA GLU A 189 11.28 -15.20 3.49
C GLU A 189 10.74 -14.64 2.17
N ASP A 190 9.72 -15.29 1.63
CA ASP A 190 9.13 -14.98 0.34
C ASP A 190 7.59 -14.98 0.46
N ILE A 191 6.99 -13.79 0.42
CA ILE A 191 5.54 -13.61 0.61
C ILE A 191 4.89 -13.32 -0.74
N MET A 192 4.01 -14.21 -1.18
CA MET A 192 3.20 -14.00 -2.38
C MET A 192 2.23 -12.83 -2.20
N MET A 193 2.16 -11.96 -3.20
CA MET A 193 1.30 -10.78 -3.24
C MET A 193 0.24 -10.93 -4.34
N PRO A 194 -0.83 -11.72 -4.13
CA PRO A 194 -1.96 -11.76 -5.06
C PRO A 194 -2.83 -10.50 -4.94
N VAL A 195 -3.56 -10.16 -6.00
CA VAL A 195 -4.46 -8.99 -6.03
C VAL A 195 -5.38 -8.94 -4.80
N GLY A 196 -5.40 -7.78 -4.14
CA GLY A 196 -6.21 -7.55 -2.93
C GLY A 196 -5.54 -7.96 -1.62
N TYR A 197 -4.31 -8.47 -1.64
CA TYR A 197 -3.53 -8.78 -0.45
C TYR A 197 -2.60 -7.63 -0.04
N THR A 198 -2.53 -7.37 1.27
CA THR A 198 -1.52 -6.50 1.92
C THR A 198 -0.63 -7.34 2.81
N HIS A 199 0.68 -7.28 2.62
CA HIS A 199 1.63 -8.00 3.49
C HIS A 199 1.68 -7.41 4.91
N ASP A 200 2.19 -8.19 5.86
CA ASP A 200 2.49 -7.69 7.21
C ASP A 200 3.73 -6.79 7.19
N PRO A 201 3.84 -5.78 8.07
CA PRO A 201 5.02 -4.92 8.10
C PRO A 201 6.31 -5.71 8.30
N PHE A 202 7.35 -5.32 7.57
CA PHE A 202 8.67 -5.95 7.66
C PHE A 202 9.57 -5.31 8.70
N CYS A 203 9.23 -4.10 9.16
CA CYS A 203 10.05 -3.36 10.09
C CYS A 203 9.68 -3.61 11.55
N ARG A 204 10.64 -3.26 12.42
CA ARG A 204 10.43 -3.13 13.86
C ARG A 204 10.66 -1.70 14.33
N VAL A 205 10.08 -1.36 15.47
CA VAL A 205 10.33 -0.09 16.15
C VAL A 205 11.69 -0.13 16.83
N ALA A 206 12.63 0.70 16.35
CA ALA A 206 13.98 0.84 16.91
C ALA A 206 14.13 2.05 17.85
N GLY A 207 13.09 2.89 17.93
CA GLY A 207 13.02 4.08 18.77
C GLY A 207 11.97 5.06 18.25
N LYS A 208 11.87 6.25 18.87
CA LYS A 208 10.99 7.31 18.37
C LYS A 208 11.40 7.69 16.95
N ASN A 209 10.48 7.57 15.99
CA ASN A 209 10.69 7.87 14.57
C ASN A 209 11.85 7.09 13.93
N ARG A 210 12.17 5.92 14.48
CA ARG A 210 13.26 5.08 14.00
C ARG A 210 12.75 3.67 13.77
N TRP A 211 12.93 3.20 12.55
CA TRP A 211 12.46 1.90 12.09
C TRP A 211 13.66 1.12 11.59
N GLU A 212 13.68 -0.17 11.88
CA GLU A 212 14.69 -1.07 11.33
C GLU A 212 14.01 -2.03 10.39
N TYR A 213 14.41 -1.97 9.12
CA TYR A 213 13.98 -2.89 8.08
C TYR A 213 15.07 -3.92 7.81
N PRO A 214 14.71 -5.18 7.55
CA PRO A 214 15.64 -6.13 6.95
C PRO A 214 15.93 -5.70 5.50
N TRP A 215 16.96 -6.29 4.89
CA TRP A 215 17.06 -6.25 3.44
C TRP A 215 15.81 -6.87 2.85
N HIS A 216 15.15 -6.14 1.95
CA HIS A 216 13.93 -6.59 1.33
C HIS A 216 13.78 -6.00 -0.06
N ARG A 217 12.87 -6.59 -0.83
CA ARG A 217 12.44 -6.05 -2.12
C ARG A 217 11.03 -6.48 -2.45
N TYR A 218 10.45 -5.77 -3.43
CA TYR A 218 9.39 -6.33 -4.25
C TYR A 218 9.99 -7.09 -5.45
N TYR A 219 9.40 -8.23 -5.81
CA TYR A 219 9.69 -8.94 -7.06
C TYR A 219 8.40 -9.06 -7.87
N ALA A 220 8.40 -8.55 -9.10
CA ALA A 220 7.24 -8.64 -9.97
C ALA A 220 7.28 -9.98 -10.73
N ASP A 221 6.36 -10.90 -10.44
CA ASP A 221 6.25 -12.16 -11.22
C ASP A 221 5.61 -11.89 -12.58
N THR A 222 4.58 -11.03 -12.60
CA THR A 222 3.94 -10.52 -13.82
C THR A 222 4.01 -9.00 -13.84
N ASP A 223 3.57 -8.38 -14.94
CA ASP A 223 3.28 -6.94 -14.96
C ASP A 223 2.41 -6.59 -13.74
N SER A 224 2.95 -5.73 -12.88
CA SER A 224 2.42 -5.54 -11.53
C SER A 224 2.18 -4.08 -11.23
N ILE A 225 1.04 -3.81 -10.57
CA ILE A 225 0.79 -2.54 -9.89
C ILE A 225 0.53 -2.84 -8.43
N TRP A 226 1.24 -2.16 -7.55
CA TRP A 226 1.00 -2.20 -6.12
C TRP A 226 0.95 -0.80 -5.52
N LEU A 227 0.17 -0.67 -4.45
CA LEU A 227 0.03 0.54 -3.66
C LEU A 227 1.04 0.49 -2.52
N ALA A 228 1.80 1.57 -2.30
CA ALA A 228 2.51 1.82 -1.06
C ALA A 228 1.65 2.66 -0.12
N ILE A 229 1.61 2.25 1.15
CA ILE A 229 0.96 2.95 2.25
C ILE A 229 2.06 3.38 3.21
N GLU A 230 2.42 4.66 3.16
CA GLU A 230 3.55 5.21 3.90
C GLU A 230 3.06 6.07 5.08
N LEU A 231 3.49 5.75 6.29
CA LEU A 231 3.20 6.55 7.50
C LEU A 231 4.47 7.34 7.87
N HIS A 232 4.45 8.63 7.56
CA HIS A 232 5.56 9.56 7.80
C HIS A 232 5.39 10.24 9.17
N PRO A 233 6.34 10.12 10.10
CA PRO A 233 6.21 10.74 11.42
C PRO A 233 6.17 12.27 11.33
N ILE A 234 5.25 12.92 12.06
CA ILE A 234 5.09 14.40 12.04
C ILE A 234 6.07 15.12 12.99
N SER A 235 6.64 14.42 14.00
CA SER A 235 7.54 15.02 15.00
C SER A 235 8.45 14.02 15.70
#